data_AF-A0AAV9B9T4-F1
#
_entry.id   AF-A0AAV9B9T4-F1
#
_cell.length_a   1.000
_cell.length_b   1.000
_cell.length_c   1.000
_cell.angle_alpha   90.00
_cell.angle_beta   90.00
_cell.angle_gamma   90.00
#
_symmetry.space_group_name_H-M   'P 1'
#
loop_
_entity.id
_entity.type
_entity.pdbx_description
1 polymer ?
#
loop_
_entity_poly.entity_id
_entity_poly.type
_entity_poly.pdbx_seq_one_letter_code
_entity_poly.pdbx_strand_id
1 'polypeptide(L)'
;MLCVDRRCLVFQIRRCDTIPSALSDFLSDTRFTFTGIDVREKVQRLILDYEVSVGNVRELKTWLEEVERERGRLRRERLQLAKDILMLWSHHHTGDPPPPLMETWHCDPHY
;
A
#
# COMPACT_ATOMS: atom_id res chain seq x y z
N MET A 1 5.24 -3.76 -0.65
CA MET A 1 6.15 -3.06 0.27
C MET A 1 5.39 -2.80 1.56
N LEU A 2 6.01 -3.08 2.71
CA LEU A 2 5.46 -2.87 4.03
C LEU A 2 6.40 -1.93 4.78
N CYS A 3 5.90 -0.84 5.37
CA CYS A 3 6.75 0.12 6.06
C CYS A 3 6.20 0.46 7.45
N VAL A 4 7.09 0.51 8.43
CA VAL A 4 6.84 1.03 9.78
C VAL A 4 8.00 1.96 10.13
N ASP A 5 7.64 3.20 10.44
CA ASP A 5 8.59 4.29 10.70
C ASP A 5 9.64 4.45 9.59
N ARG A 6 10.89 4.06 9.88
CA ARG A 6 12.04 4.17 8.97
C ARG A 6 12.48 2.83 8.40
N ARG A 7 11.69 1.78 8.59
CA ARG A 7 12.00 0.42 8.14
C ARG A 7 10.97 -0.01 7.14
N CYS A 8 11.44 -0.43 5.96
CA CYS A 8 10.60 -0.95 4.91
C CYS A 8 11.06 -2.35 4.52
N LEU A 9 10.10 -3.25 4.36
CA LEU A 9 10.27 -4.56 3.77
C LEU A 9 9.73 -4.51 2.33
N VAL A 10 10.59 -4.81 1.37
CA VAL A 10 10.20 -5.05 -0.02
C VAL A 10 10.20 -6.56 -0.23
N PHE A 11 9.04 -7.12 -0.58
CA PHE A 11 8.87 -8.54 -0.86
C PHE A 11 8.25 -8.69 -2.25
N GLN A 12 8.89 -9.48 -3.12
CA GLN A 12 8.47 -9.69 -4.50
C GLN A 12 7.74 -11.03 -4.63
N ILE A 13 6.42 -11.00 -4.45
CA ILE A 13 5.56 -12.20 -4.47
C ILE A 13 5.70 -12.96 -5.80
N ARG A 14 5.85 -12.26 -6.92
CA ARG A 14 5.99 -12.86 -8.26
C ARG A 14 7.22 -13.76 -8.44
N ARG A 15 8.24 -13.61 -7.60
CA ARG A 15 9.49 -14.41 -7.67
C ARG A 15 9.51 -15.57 -6.67
N CYS A 16 8.37 -15.86 -6.03
CA CYS A 16 8.29 -16.85 -4.98
C CYS A 16 7.42 -18.03 -5.44
N ASP A 17 7.93 -19.26 -5.27
CA ASP A 17 7.19 -20.48 -5.61
C ASP A 17 5.97 -20.65 -4.69
N THR A 18 6.05 -20.16 -3.46
CA THR A 18 4.95 -20.18 -2.49
C THR A 18 5.12 -19.06 -1.48
N ILE A 19 4.03 -18.38 -1.13
CA ILE A 19 4.08 -17.29 -0.16
C ILE A 19 4.49 -17.84 1.22
N PRO A 20 5.51 -17.27 1.88
CA PRO A 20 5.90 -17.70 3.20
C PRO A 20 4.75 -17.59 4.20
N SER A 21 4.50 -18.63 4.99
CA SER A 21 3.42 -18.66 5.98
C SER A 21 3.49 -17.46 6.94
N ALA A 22 4.69 -17.12 7.41
CA ALA A 22 4.90 -15.96 8.28
C ALA A 22 4.43 -14.63 7.65
N LEU A 23 4.53 -14.47 6.32
CA LEU A 23 4.04 -13.29 5.63
C LEU A 23 2.50 -13.32 5.51
N SER A 24 1.93 -14.48 5.17
CA SER A 24 0.48 -14.66 5.10
C SER A 24 -0.19 -14.43 6.47
N ASP A 25 0.38 -15.02 7.53
CA ASP A 25 -0.07 -14.85 8.92
C ASP A 25 0.03 -13.39 9.35
N PHE A 26 1.14 -12.72 9.04
CA PHE A 26 1.31 -11.30 9.33
C PHE A 26 0.28 -10.41 8.63
N LEU A 27 -0.01 -10.68 7.35
CA LEU A 27 -0.97 -9.90 6.57
C LEU A 27 -2.41 -10.13 7.02
N SER A 28 -2.76 -11.35 7.40
CA SER A 28 -4.11 -11.72 7.85
C SER A 28 -4.40 -11.34 9.31
N ASP A 29 -3.38 -11.03 10.11
CA ASP A 29 -3.52 -10.65 11.51
C ASP A 29 -4.23 -9.30 11.69
N THR A 30 -5.39 -9.33 12.33
CA THR A 30 -6.24 -8.16 12.58
C THR A 30 -5.68 -7.21 13.64
N ARG A 31 -4.60 -7.56 14.35
CA ARG A 31 -3.90 -6.64 15.26
C ARG A 31 -3.18 -5.52 14.50
N PHE A 32 -2.89 -5.70 13.21
CA PHE A 32 -2.27 -4.69 12.37
C PHE A 32 -3.28 -4.02 11.46
N THR A 33 -3.10 -2.74 11.17
CA THR A 33 -3.86 -2.02 10.15
C THR A 33 -2.96 -1.63 9.01
N PHE A 34 -3.25 -2.14 7.81
CA PHE A 34 -2.51 -1.83 6.60
C PHE A 34 -3.11 -0.61 5.92
N THR A 35 -2.29 0.44 5.79
CA THR A 35 -2.66 1.69 5.15
C THR A 35 -1.86 1.92 3.87
N GLY A 36 -2.50 2.49 2.87
CA GLY A 36 -1.88 2.79 1.60
C GLY A 36 -2.81 3.56 0.67
N ILE A 37 -2.29 3.92 -0.49
CA ILE A 37 -3.07 4.48 -1.61
C ILE A 37 -3.54 3.30 -2.47
N ASP A 38 -4.84 3.26 -2.73
CA ASP A 38 -5.55 2.19 -3.43
C ASP A 38 -5.21 0.82 -2.87
N VAL A 39 -5.12 0.78 -1.53
CA VAL A 39 -4.71 -0.42 -0.82
C VAL A 39 -5.77 -1.51 -0.96
N ARG A 40 -7.06 -1.15 -1.06
CA ARG A 40 -8.15 -2.11 -1.28
C ARG A 40 -8.02 -2.84 -2.62
N GLU A 41 -7.66 -2.13 -3.70
CA GLU A 41 -7.45 -2.74 -5.00
C GLU A 41 -6.24 -3.70 -4.98
N LYS A 42 -5.16 -3.29 -4.31
CA LYS A 42 -3.98 -4.15 -4.12
C LYS A 42 -4.31 -5.40 -3.30
N VAL A 43 -5.11 -5.26 -2.25
CA VAL A 43 -5.58 -6.38 -1.43
C VAL A 43 -6.47 -7.32 -2.23
N GLN A 44 -7.36 -6.78 -3.07
CA GLN A 44 -8.19 -7.60 -3.96
C GLN A 44 -7.33 -8.46 -4.88
N ARG A 45 -6.25 -7.90 -5.46
CA ARG A 45 -5.28 -8.68 -6.24
C ARG A 45 -4.55 -9.73 -5.40
N LEU A 46 -4.16 -9.42 -4.16
CA LEU A 46 -3.55 -10.40 -3.26
C LEU A 46 -4.47 -11.60 -2.98
N ILE A 47 -5.77 -11.36 -2.83
CA ILE A 47 -6.75 -12.41 -2.60
C ILE A 47 -6.97 -13.24 -3.87
N LEU A 48 -7.21 -12.58 -5.00
CA LEU A 48 -7.57 -13.27 -6.25
C LEU A 48 -6.40 -14.03 -6.88
N ASP A 49 -5.20 -13.42 -6.87
CA ASP A 49 -4.07 -13.97 -7.61
C ASP A 49 -3.18 -14.86 -6.73
N TYR A 50 -3.26 -14.72 -5.41
CA TYR A 50 -2.33 -15.37 -4.48
C TYR A 50 -2.99 -15.98 -3.24
N GLU A 51 -4.32 -15.95 -3.11
CA GLU A 51 -5.08 -16.50 -1.98
C GLU A 51 -4.66 -15.93 -0.61
N VAL A 52 -4.05 -14.73 -0.58
CA VAL A 52 -3.62 -14.07 0.66
C VAL A 52 -4.67 -13.08 1.13
N SER A 53 -5.20 -13.34 2.32
CA SER A 53 -6.11 -12.44 3.01
C SER A 53 -5.36 -11.36 3.78
N VAL A 54 -5.95 -10.17 3.87
CA VAL A 54 -5.42 -9.05 4.66
C VAL A 54 -6.44 -8.65 5.72
N GLY A 55 -6.03 -8.69 7.00
CA GLY A 55 -6.94 -8.61 8.14
C GLY A 55 -7.68 -7.28 8.24
N ASN A 56 -6.95 -6.18 8.45
CA ASN A 56 -7.51 -4.83 8.50
C ASN A 56 -6.85 -3.90 7.49
N VAL A 57 -7.67 -3.26 6.67
CA VAL A 57 -7.24 -2.40 5.57
C VAL A 57 -7.94 -1.05 5.67
N ARG A 58 -7.16 0.04 5.57
CA ARG A 58 -7.70 1.40 5.55
C ARG A 58 -7.05 2.23 4.45
N GLU A 59 -7.89 2.88 3.66
CA GLU A 59 -7.40 3.83 2.67
C GLU A 59 -6.75 5.02 3.36
N LEU A 60 -5.56 5.38 2.90
CA LEU A 60 -4.77 6.46 3.50
C LEU A 60 -5.56 7.77 3.48
N LYS A 61 -6.25 8.08 2.38
CA LYS A 61 -7.05 9.30 2.24
C LYS A 61 -8.10 9.43 3.34
N THR A 62 -8.94 8.40 3.52
CA THR A 62 -9.99 8.38 4.55
C THR A 62 -9.39 8.49 5.94
N TRP A 63 -8.28 7.79 6.21
CA TRP A 63 -7.61 7.87 7.50
C TRP A 63 -7.10 9.27 7.82
N LEU A 64 -6.54 9.99 6.83
CA LEU A 64 -6.05 11.35 7.02
C LEU A 64 -7.19 12.35 7.29
N GLU A 65 -8.34 12.19 6.62
CA GLU A 65 -9.54 13.02 6.85
C GLU A 65 -10.08 12.85 8.28
N GLU A 66 -10.08 11.62 8.80
CA GLU A 66 -10.46 11.35 10.20
C GLU A 66 -9.46 11.95 11.19
N VAL A 67 -8.15 11.74 10.96
CA VAL A 67 -7.09 12.29 11.82
C VAL A 67 -7.15 13.82 11.89
N GLU A 68 -7.50 14.48 10.79
CA GLU A 68 -7.66 15.93 10.74
C GLU A 68 -8.82 16.43 11.61
N ARG A 69 -9.97 15.73 11.59
CA ARG A 69 -11.10 16.08 12.45
C ARG A 69 -10.77 15.93 13.94
N GLU A 70 -9.91 14.96 14.27
CA GLU A 70 -9.63 14.58 15.66
C GLU A 70 -8.44 15.31 16.30
N ARG A 71 -7.46 15.81 15.54
CA ARG A 71 -6.18 16.31 16.10
C ARG A 71 -5.79 17.72 15.65
N GLY A 72 -5.69 18.62 16.63
CA GLY A 72 -5.20 19.99 16.46
C GLY A 72 -3.69 20.12 16.13
N ARG A 73 -3.37 21.28 15.51
CA ARG A 73 -2.09 21.93 15.12
C ARG A 73 -0.78 21.13 14.90
N LEU A 74 -0.34 20.22 15.78
CA LEU A 74 1.02 19.65 15.76
C LEU A 74 1.27 18.55 14.72
N ARG A 75 0.22 18.03 14.07
CA ARG A 75 0.32 17.02 13.00
C ARG A 75 0.18 17.57 11.59
N ARG A 76 -0.01 18.88 11.44
CA ARG A 76 -0.41 19.49 10.16
C ARG A 76 0.63 19.35 9.08
N GLU A 77 1.92 19.44 9.38
CA GLU A 77 2.98 19.35 8.34
C GLU A 77 3.09 17.95 7.72
N ARG A 78 3.15 16.89 8.53
CA ARG A 78 3.20 15.50 8.03
C ARG A 78 1.88 15.10 7.36
N LEU A 79 0.76 15.57 7.90
CA LEU A 79 -0.56 15.38 7.32
C LEU A 79 -0.68 16.12 5.98
N GLN A 80 -0.16 17.33 5.88
CA GLN A 80 -0.15 18.13 4.66
C GLN A 80 0.69 17.47 3.58
N LEU A 81 1.91 17.02 3.91
CA LEU A 81 2.74 16.28 2.96
C LEU A 81 2.04 15.02 2.43
N ALA A 82 1.37 14.27 3.32
CA ALA A 82 0.62 13.09 2.90
C ALA A 82 -0.58 13.44 2.00
N LYS A 83 -1.24 14.57 2.24
CA LYS A 83 -2.30 15.11 1.37
C LYS A 83 -1.76 15.57 0.02
N ASP A 84 -0.62 16.25 -0.01
CA ASP A 84 -0.01 16.73 -1.24
C ASP A 84 0.37 15.54 -2.14
N ILE A 85 0.95 14.47 -1.54
CA ILE A 85 1.22 13.21 -2.25
C ILE A 85 -0.07 12.59 -2.79
N LEU A 86 -1.15 12.56 -2.00
CA LEU A 86 -2.45 12.05 -2.46
C LEU A 86 -3.05 12.89 -3.60
N MET A 87 -2.91 14.21 -3.56
CA MET A 87 -3.37 15.09 -4.63
C MET A 87 -2.59 14.83 -5.92
N LEU A 88 -1.26 14.73 -5.84
CA LEU A 88 -0.43 14.34 -6.99
C LEU A 88 -0.86 12.98 -7.56
N TRP A 89 -1.13 12.00 -6.70
CA TRP A 89 -1.61 10.68 -7.12
C TRP A 89 -2.99 10.74 -7.80
N SER A 90 -3.90 11.58 -7.28
CA SER A 90 -5.26 11.75 -7.82
C SER A 90 -5.24 12.40 -9.21
N HIS A 91 -4.33 13.34 -9.47
CA HIS A 91 -4.20 13.99 -10.79
C HIS A 91 -3.73 13.03 -11.89
N HIS A 92 -3.07 11.93 -11.54
CA HIS A 92 -2.57 10.94 -12.50
C HIS A 92 -3.49 9.74 -12.72
N HIS A 93 -4.55 9.55 -11.91
CA HIS A 93 -5.40 8.34 -11.96
C HIS A 93 -6.84 8.62 -12.44
N THR A 94 -7.13 9.79 -12.99
CA THR A 94 -8.35 9.99 -13.78
C THR A 94 -8.17 9.43 -15.19
N GLY A 95 -8.28 8.12 -15.33
CA GLY A 95 -8.51 7.45 -16.62
C GLY A 95 -7.29 7.16 -17.50
N ASP A 96 -6.07 7.51 -17.07
CA ASP A 96 -4.87 7.11 -17.82
C ASP A 96 -4.52 5.64 -17.52
N PRO A 97 -4.25 4.82 -18.55
CA PRO A 97 -3.69 3.49 -18.33
C PRO A 97 -2.36 3.62 -17.57
N PRO A 98 -2.00 2.63 -16.73
CA PRO A 98 -0.75 2.68 -16.00
C PRO A 98 0.40 3.00 -16.95
N PRO A 99 1.35 3.89 -16.57
CA PRO A 99 2.46 4.22 -17.45
C PRO A 99 3.17 2.93 -17.88
N PRO A 100 3.65 2.82 -19.13
CA PRO A 100 4.30 1.60 -19.65
C PRO A 100 5.51 1.13 -18.83
N LEU A 101 5.98 1.97 -17.90
CA LEU A 101 6.92 1.61 -16.83
C LEU A 101 6.40 0.51 -15.90
N MET A 102 5.09 0.24 -15.81
CA MET A 102 4.55 -0.92 -15.07
C MET A 102 4.52 -2.21 -15.92
N GLU A 103 4.43 -2.10 -17.24
CA GLU A 103 4.50 -3.25 -18.17
C GLU A 103 5.95 -3.66 -18.50
N THR A 104 6.91 -2.75 -18.32
CA THR A 104 8.33 -2.97 -18.63
C THR A 104 9.18 -3.39 -17.44
N TRP A 105 8.60 -3.80 -16.30
CA TRP A 105 9.33 -4.56 -15.27
C TRP A 105 9.66 -5.97 -15.78
N HIS A 106 10.53 -6.04 -16.78
CA HIS A 106 11.34 -7.20 -17.02
C HIS A 106 12.35 -7.23 -15.89
N CYS A 107 12.24 -8.27 -15.05
CA CYS A 107 13.27 -8.59 -14.09
C CYS A 107 14.56 -8.82 -14.89
N ASP A 108 15.54 -7.93 -14.71
CA ASP A 108 16.91 -8.26 -15.07
C ASP A 108 17.28 -9.55 -14.30
N PRO A 109 17.67 -10.66 -14.97
CA PRO A 109 17.85 -11.96 -14.32
C PRO A 109 19.14 -12.04 -13.48
N HIS A 110 19.79 -10.90 -13.24
CA HIS A 110 20.98 -10.78 -12.42
C HIS A 110 20.67 -10.08 -11.10
N TYR A 111 19.88 -10.71 -10.22
CA TYR A 111 19.94 -10.58 -8.75
C TYR A 111 18.96 -11.54 -8.09
#